data_AF-A0A292S963-F1
#
_entry.id   AF-A0A292S963-F1
#
_cell.length_a   1.000
_cell.length_b   1.000
_cell.length_c   1.000
_cell.angle_alpha   90.00
_cell.angle_beta   90.00
_cell.angle_gamma   90.00
#
_symmetry.space_group_name_H-M   'P 1'
#
loop_
_entity.id
_entity.type
_entity.pdbx_description
1 polymer ?
#
loop_
_entity_poly.entity_id
_entity_poly.type
_entity_poly.pdbx_seq_one_letter_code
_entity_poly.pdbx_strand_id
1 'polypeptide(L)' 'MKSVNEVIVEPDRELAIKEAHKIARENDVVLIAGKGHEDYQILANETIHFDDREKAREIFVQ' A
#
# COMPACT_ATOMS: atom_id res chain seq x y z
N MET A 1 10.05 18.28 -12.43
CA MET A 1 9.84 16.82 -12.47
C MET A 1 10.69 16.19 -11.38
N LYS A 2 10.10 15.48 -10.41
CA LYS A 2 10.91 14.64 -9.50
C LYS A 2 11.58 13.55 -10.34
N SER A 3 12.84 13.24 -10.01
CA SER A 3 13.64 12.22 -10.70
C SER A 3 12.93 10.86 -10.62
N VAL A 4 12.87 10.14 -11.74
CA VAL A 4 12.12 8.87 -11.92
C VAL A 4 12.82 7.67 -11.24
N ASN A 5 13.91 7.90 -10.50
CA ASN A 5 14.81 6.86 -10.01
C ASN A 5 14.82 6.68 -8.47
N GLU A 6 13.85 7.24 -7.75
CA GLU A 6 13.76 7.04 -6.29
C GLU A 6 12.90 5.80 -5.99
N VAL A 7 13.54 4.71 -5.58
CA VAL A 7 12.88 3.48 -5.13
C VAL A 7 12.92 3.45 -3.61
N ILE A 8 11.75 3.32 -2.99
CA ILE A 8 11.59 3.14 -1.56
C ILE A 8 11.18 1.68 -1.31
N VAL A 9 11.86 1.02 -0.37
CA VAL A 9 11.56 -0.35 0.05
C VAL A 9 11.04 -0.33 1.48
N GLU A 10 9.77 -0.67 1.66
CA GLU A 10 9.11 -0.78 2.96
C GLU A 10 8.53 -2.20 3.08
N PRO A 11 9.10 -3.08 3.94
CA PRO A 11 8.65 -4.45 4.10
C PRO A 11 7.26 -4.61 4.73
N ASP A 12 6.82 -3.65 5.55
CA ASP A 12 5.48 -3.69 6.13
C ASP A 12 4.45 -3.14 5.14
N ARG A 13 3.45 -3.96 4.80
CA ARG A 13 2.49 -3.62 3.75
C ARG A 13 1.63 -2.41 4.12
N GLU A 14 1.22 -2.26 5.38
CA GLU A 14 0.43 -1.12 5.81
C GLU A 14 1.26 0.16 5.79
N LEU A 15 2.51 0.10 6.25
CA LEU A 15 3.43 1.23 6.18
C LEU A 15 3.71 1.63 4.73
N ALA A 16 3.88 0.67 3.80
CA ALA A 16 4.09 0.97 2.38
C ALA A 16 2.90 1.73 1.77
N ILE A 17 1.67 1.36 2.11
CA ILE A 17 0.46 2.08 1.66
C ILE A 17 0.41 3.49 2.27
N LYS A 18 0.76 3.63 3.56
CA LYS A 18 0.86 4.94 4.23
C LYS A 18 1.93 5.84 3.61
N GLU A 19 3.09 5.29 3.27
CA GLU A 19 4.15 6.04 2.58
C GLU A 19 3.70 6.48 1.18
N ALA A 20 3.02 5.62 0.43
CA ALA A 20 2.42 6.00 -0.85
C ALA A 20 1.45 7.19 -0.71
N HIS A 21 0.61 7.19 0.33
CA HIS A 21 -0.28 8.32 0.64
C HIS A 21 0.48 9.61 0.96
N LYS A 22 1.54 9.54 1.78
CA LYS A 22 2.38 10.70 2.13
C LYS A 22 3.10 11.31 0.92
N ILE A 23 3.45 10.48 -0.06
CA ILE A 23 4.19 10.89 -1.25
C ILE A 23 3.26 11.43 -2.34
N ALA A 24 2.08 10.83 -2.48
CA ALA A 24 1.09 11.20 -3.48
C ALA A 24 0.60 12.63 -3.31
N ARG A 25 0.40 13.32 -4.42
CA ARG A 25 -0.18 14.67 -4.47
C ARG A 25 -1.58 14.63 -5.04
N GLU A 26 -2.27 15.76 -4.94
CA GLU A 26 -3.56 15.94 -5.61
C GLU A 26 -3.46 15.58 -7.11
N ASN A 27 -4.41 14.78 -7.58
CA ASN A 27 -4.48 14.23 -8.95
C ASN A 27 -3.46 13.12 -9.30
N ASP A 28 -2.60 12.70 -8.37
CA ASP A 28 -1.81 11.48 -8.58
C ASP A 28 -2.68 10.23 -8.45
N VAL A 29 -2.27 9.15 -9.11
CA VAL A 29 -2.88 7.82 -8.97
C VAL A 29 -1.92 6.87 -8.28
N VAL A 30 -2.37 6.26 -7.19
CA VAL A 30 -1.64 5.19 -6.49
C VAL A 30 -2.23 3.83 -6.89
N LEU A 31 -1.39 2.93 -7.41
CA LEU A 31 -1.76 1.55 -7.73
C LEU A 31 -1.16 0.60 -6.69
N ILE A 32 -2.03 -0.09 -5.94
CA ILE A 32 -1.64 -1.21 -5.07
C ILE A 32 -1.89 -2.50 -5.88
N ALA A 33 -0.84 -3.30 -6.11
CA ALA A 33 -0.89 -4.47 -6.98
C ALA A 33 -0.38 -5.74 -6.27
N GLY A 34 -0.86 -6.91 -6.71
CA GLY A 34 -0.40 -8.23 -6.28
C GLY A 34 -1.46 -9.11 -5.62
N LYS A 35 -2.31 -8.55 -4.75
CA LYS A 35 -3.33 -9.29 -3.99
C LYS A 35 -4.73 -9.30 -4.60
N GLY A 36 -5.17 -8.15 -5.12
CA GLY A 36 -6.49 -8.04 -5.73
C GLY A 36 -7.62 -8.20 -4.70
N HIS A 37 -8.38 -9.30 -4.78
CA HIS A 37 -9.55 -9.55 -3.92
C HIS A 37 -9.24 -10.40 -2.68
N GLU A 38 -7.99 -10.87 -2.53
CA GLU A 38 -7.49 -11.55 -1.34
C GLU A 38 -7.46 -10.59 -0.14
N ASP A 39 -7.94 -11.05 1.01
CA ASP A 39 -8.09 -10.31 2.27
C ASP A 39 -7.18 -10.84 3.39
N TYR A 40 -6.11 -11.56 3.02
CA TYR A 40 -5.16 -12.13 3.96
C TYR A 40 -3.72 -11.91 3.54
N GLN A 41 -2.81 -11.94 4.52
CA GLN A 41 -1.37 -11.99 4.31
C GLN A 41 -0.80 -13.27 4.92
N ILE A 42 -0.11 -14.04 4.08
CA ILE A 42 0.65 -15.21 4.52
C ILE A 42 2.01 -14.73 5.02
N LEU A 43 2.29 -14.97 6.29
CA LEU A 43 3.59 -14.86 6.92
C LEU A 43 4.23 -16.25 7.04
N ALA A 44 5.48 -16.32 7.47
CA ALA A 44 6.21 -17.59 7.54
C ALA A 44 5.48 -18.66 8.38
N ASN A 45 4.82 -18.25 9.47
CA ASN A 45 4.25 -19.17 10.47
C ASN A 45 2.73 -19.05 10.60
N GLU A 46 2.11 -18.03 10.01
CA GLU A 46 0.69 -17.76 10.19
C GLU A 46 0.10 -17.01 8.99
N THR A 47 -1.22 -17.01 8.90
CA THR A 47 -1.96 -16.18 7.95
C THR A 47 -2.80 -15.21 8.75
N ILE A 48 -2.60 -13.92 8.52
CA ILE A 48 -3.31 -12.84 9.21
C ILE A 48 -4.32 -12.19 8.27
N HIS A 49 -5.38 -11.62 8.83
CA HIS A 49 -6.31 -10.76 8.09
C HIS A 49 -5.56 -9.51 7.60
N PHE A 50 -5.61 -9.26 6.29
CA PHE A 50 -5.04 -8.08 5.66
C PHE A 50 -5.66 -7.87 4.27
N ASP A 51 -6.55 -6.88 4.13
CA ASP A 51 -7.14 -6.47 2.84
C ASP A 51 -6.60 -5.10 2.42
N ASP A 52 -5.89 -5.06 1.28
CA ASP A 52 -5.37 -3.82 0.67
C ASP A 52 -6.47 -2.78 0.44
N ARG A 53 -7.70 -3.22 0.11
CA ARG A 53 -8.84 -2.34 -0.15
C ARG A 53 -9.33 -1.69 1.13
N GLU A 54 -9.34 -2.43 2.24
CA GLU A 54 -9.71 -1.88 3.55
C GLU A 54 -8.69 -0.83 3.98
N LYS A 55 -7.40 -1.18 3.96
CA LYS A 55 -6.32 -0.24 4.33
C LYS A 55 -6.29 0.99 3.42
N ALA A 56 -6.48 0.83 2.12
CA ALA A 56 -6.55 1.96 1.19
C ALA A 56 -7.72 2.90 1.49
N ARG A 57 -8.90 2.39 1.81
CA ARG A 57 -10.06 3.23 2.19
C ARG A 57 -9.81 3.97 3.50
N GLU A 58 -9.29 3.30 4.51
CA GLU A 58 -8.95 3.90 5.81
C GLU A 58 -7.95 5.06 5.66
N ILE A 59 -7.00 4.94 4.74
CA ILE A 59 -5.91 5.91 4.58
C ILE A 59 -6.28 7.07 3.62
N PHE A 60 -6.93 6.78 2.49
CA PHE A 60 -7.16 7.78 1.42
C PHE A 60 -8.53 8.44 1.43
N VAL A 61 -9.54 7.90 2.12
CA VAL A 61 -10.95 8.34 2.01
C VAL A 61 -11.46 8.93 3.33
N GLN A 62 -10.68 9.81 3.96
CA GLN A 62 -11.16 10.56 5.14
C GLN A 62 -12.29 11.53 4.79
#